data_AF-A0A8H5PRW8-F1
#
_entry.id   AF-A0A8H5PRW8-F1
#
_cell.length_a   1.000
_cell.length_b   1.000
_cell.length_c   1.000
_cell.angle_alpha   90.00
_cell.angle_beta   90.00
_cell.angle_gamma   90.00
#
_symmetry.space_group_name_H-M   'P 1'
#
loop_
_entity.id
_entity.type
_entity.pdbx_description
1 polymer ?
#
loop_
_entity_poly.entity_id
_entity_poly.type
_entity_poly.pdbx_seq_one_letter_code
_entity_poly.pdbx_strand_id
1 'polypeptide(L)'
;MDIFPGEGNSLRANFDFDIVVGAMFLSNDEETLDDLVGSDDGSGTEDSNDSEDEETKKGRKRSMKNDTKGANKGRPVKKKKCVISHSRRVFYRLRGKETGEGEILPDVEVGEIDFLSDDCTKFSGVAYYFPYVDSSVEFTGYKVSNTPQEFPRSWNDYSEAAYERARITLSNGNET
;
A
#
# COMPACT_ATOMS: atom_id res chain seq x y z
N MET A 1 8.60 -2.37 -2.29
CA MET A 1 7.35 -1.66 -1.99
C MET A 1 7.65 -0.44 -1.15
N ASP A 2 7.24 0.72 -1.65
CA ASP A 2 7.36 2.02 -0.99
C ASP A 2 5.96 2.49 -0.59
N ILE A 3 5.76 2.89 0.68
CA ILE A 3 4.43 3.18 1.23
C ILE A 3 4.35 4.66 1.65
N PHE A 4 3.26 5.30 1.27
CA PHE A 4 2.98 6.71 1.45
C PHE A 4 1.63 6.91 2.13
N PRO A 5 1.44 8.01 2.88
CA PRO A 5 0.11 8.43 3.32
C PRO A 5 -0.83 8.61 2.12
N GLY A 6 -2.05 8.10 2.23
CA GLY A 6 -3.13 8.29 1.26
C GLY A 6 -4.15 9.31 1.75
N GLU A 7 -5.35 9.22 1.19
CA GLU A 7 -6.50 10.02 1.61
C GLU A 7 -7.24 9.33 2.79
N GLY A 8 -7.66 10.12 3.78
CA GLY A 8 -8.32 9.59 4.97
C GLY A 8 -7.47 8.55 5.70
N ASN A 9 -8.01 7.35 5.89
CA ASN A 9 -7.34 6.22 6.54
C ASN A 9 -6.67 5.25 5.55
N SER A 10 -6.58 5.62 4.28
CA SER A 10 -5.91 4.82 3.26
C SER A 10 -4.41 5.12 3.18
N LEU A 11 -3.67 4.18 2.61
CA LEU A 11 -2.28 4.33 2.23
C LEU A 11 -2.14 4.13 0.73
N ARG A 12 -1.15 4.80 0.13
CA ARG A 12 -0.72 4.56 -1.25
C ARG A 12 0.60 3.83 -1.24
N ALA A 13 0.86 2.99 -2.22
CA ALA A 13 2.15 2.35 -2.35
C ALA A 13 2.56 2.16 -3.80
N ASN A 14 3.87 2.23 -4.03
CA ASN A 14 4.47 1.67 -5.23
C ASN A 14 4.88 0.24 -4.92
N PHE A 15 4.56 -0.68 -5.81
CA PHE A 15 5.02 -2.06 -5.73
C PHE A 15 5.85 -2.43 -6.96
N ASP A 16 6.75 -3.38 -6.72
CA ASP A 16 7.56 -4.05 -7.73
C ASP A 16 7.67 -5.50 -7.26
N PHE A 17 7.04 -6.40 -8.00
CA PHE A 17 7.06 -7.85 -7.79
C PHE A 17 7.91 -8.56 -8.85
N ASP A 18 8.86 -7.84 -9.45
CA ASP A 18 9.73 -8.23 -10.58
C ASP A 18 8.99 -8.47 -11.90
N ILE A 19 7.80 -9.08 -11.85
CA ILE A 19 6.96 -9.40 -13.03
C ILE A 19 5.95 -8.27 -13.29
N VAL A 20 5.47 -7.63 -12.23
CA VAL A 20 4.49 -6.54 -12.31
C VAL A 20 4.95 -5.39 -11.41
N VAL A 21 4.85 -4.18 -11.95
CA VAL A 21 5.12 -2.94 -11.24
C VAL A 21 3.91 -2.04 -11.30
N GLY A 22 3.65 -1.27 -10.25
CA GLY A 22 2.46 -0.42 -10.26
C GLY A 22 2.18 0.38 -9.00
N ALA A 23 0.93 0.81 -8.92
CA ALA A 23 0.36 1.56 -7.81
C ALA A 23 -0.61 0.67 -7.02
N MET A 24 -0.66 0.87 -5.71
CA MET A 24 -1.47 0.10 -4.79
C MET A 24 -2.11 1.02 -3.76
N PHE A 25 -3.38 0.76 -3.44
CA PHE A 25 -4.06 1.33 -2.29
C PHE A 25 -4.15 0.29 -1.18
N LEU A 26 -3.96 0.71 0.07
CA LEU A 26 -4.13 -0.14 1.25
C LEU A 26 -5.05 0.50 2.28
N SER A 27 -5.89 -0.32 2.89
CA SER A 27 -6.78 0.09 3.99
C SER A 27 -7.09 -1.11 4.86
N ASN A 28 -7.49 -0.87 6.10
CA ASN A 28 -8.10 -1.90 6.94
C ASN A 28 -9.61 -2.07 6.67
N ASP A 29 -10.17 -1.23 5.80
CA ASP A 29 -11.57 -1.22 5.41
C ASP A 29 -11.69 -1.30 3.88
N GLU A 30 -12.43 -2.31 3.40
CA GLU A 30 -12.61 -2.55 1.96
C GLU A 30 -13.51 -1.49 1.31
N GLU A 31 -14.51 -0.97 2.02
CA GLU A 31 -15.42 0.05 1.50
C GLU A 31 -14.65 1.32 1.13
N THR A 32 -13.75 1.76 2.01
CA THR A 32 -12.80 2.85 1.72
C THR A 32 -11.98 2.62 0.44
N LEU A 33 -11.59 1.37 0.15
CA LEU A 33 -10.83 1.06 -1.07
C LEU A 33 -11.71 1.08 -2.31
N ASP A 34 -12.92 0.56 -2.21
CA ASP A 34 -13.87 0.52 -3.31
C ASP A 34 -14.35 1.93 -3.68
N ASP A 35 -14.56 2.80 -2.70
CA ASP A 35 -14.84 4.23 -2.92
C ASP A 35 -13.68 4.92 -3.64
N LEU A 36 -12.44 4.63 -3.23
CA LEU A 36 -11.24 5.27 -3.79
C LEU A 36 -10.99 4.84 -5.24
N VAL A 37 -11.26 3.57 -5.57
CA VAL A 37 -11.14 3.05 -6.93
C VAL A 37 -12.33 3.47 -7.79
N GLY A 38 -13.55 3.35 -7.26
CA GLY A 38 -14.79 3.68 -7.97
C GLY A 38 -14.93 5.17 -8.31
N SER A 39 -14.40 6.05 -7.46
CA SER A 39 -14.34 7.49 -7.75
C SER A 39 -13.42 7.84 -8.93
N ASP A 40 -12.43 6.99 -9.21
CA ASP A 40 -11.40 7.28 -10.23
C ASP A 40 -11.77 6.68 -11.61
N ASP A 41 -12.54 5.60 -11.66
CA ASP A 41 -13.01 4.97 -12.90
C ASP A 41 -14.27 5.64 -13.51
N GLY A 42 -14.83 6.67 -12.86
CA GLY A 42 -16.04 7.38 -13.30
C GLY A 42 -15.94 8.89 -13.12
N SER A 43 -15.26 9.59 -14.04
CA SER A 43 -15.19 11.06 -14.01
C SER A 43 -16.58 11.71 -14.14
N GLY A 44 -17.00 12.50 -13.14
CA GLY A 44 -18.20 13.32 -13.26
C GLY A 44 -18.54 14.24 -12.08
N THR A 45 -17.70 15.26 -11.80
CA THR A 45 -18.03 16.50 -11.03
C THR A 45 -18.32 16.26 -9.51
N GLU A 46 -18.01 17.11 -8.53
CA GLU A 46 -17.77 18.54 -8.46
C GLU A 46 -17.02 18.92 -7.17
N ASP A 47 -16.39 20.08 -7.25
CA ASP A 47 -15.44 20.73 -6.34
C ASP A 47 -16.06 21.27 -5.03
N SER A 48 -15.29 21.11 -3.94
CA SER A 48 -15.13 21.94 -2.73
C SER A 48 -16.32 22.58 -2.00
N ASN A 49 -16.44 22.27 -0.70
CA ASN A 49 -16.11 23.17 0.44
C ASN A 49 -16.98 22.86 1.67
N ASP A 50 -16.36 22.56 2.82
CA ASP A 50 -16.85 22.88 4.18
C ASP A 50 -15.80 22.39 5.19
N SER A 51 -15.37 23.06 6.26
CA SER A 51 -15.44 24.43 6.75
C SER A 51 -14.38 24.56 7.86
N GLU A 52 -14.11 25.81 8.23
CA GLU A 52 -13.37 26.34 9.39
C GLU A 52 -13.79 25.63 10.72
N ASP A 53 -13.10 25.62 11.86
CA ASP A 53 -12.33 26.64 12.57
C ASP A 53 -11.87 26.04 13.94
N GLU A 54 -10.97 26.78 14.57
CA GLU A 54 -10.75 26.98 16.01
C GLU A 54 -9.72 26.17 16.83
N GLU A 55 -8.90 26.99 17.49
CA GLU A 55 -7.84 26.68 18.42
C GLU A 55 -8.37 26.20 19.78
N THR A 56 -7.49 25.61 20.61
CA THR A 56 -7.01 26.29 21.84
C THR A 56 -6.02 25.47 22.70
N LYS A 57 -4.80 26.03 22.82
CA LYS A 57 -4.05 26.37 24.05
C LYS A 57 -3.75 25.32 25.16
N LYS A 58 -2.42 25.17 25.35
CA LYS A 58 -1.61 25.29 26.59
C LYS A 58 -1.57 24.13 27.62
N GLY A 59 -0.34 23.68 27.93
CA GLY A 59 0.13 23.69 29.32
C GLY A 59 1.12 22.63 29.82
N ARG A 60 2.38 23.07 30.00
CA ARG A 60 3.30 22.81 31.13
C ARG A 60 4.04 21.46 31.31
N LYS A 61 5.36 21.58 31.09
CA LYS A 61 6.51 20.91 31.72
C LYS A 61 6.28 20.43 33.16
N ARG A 62 6.75 19.22 33.50
CA ARG A 62 7.51 18.92 34.73
C ARG A 62 8.53 17.80 34.49
N SER A 63 9.78 18.09 34.80
CA SER A 63 10.88 17.13 34.92
C SER A 63 10.75 16.33 36.21
N MET A 64 11.19 15.07 36.22
CA MET A 64 11.97 14.56 37.35
C MET A 64 12.83 13.37 36.92
N LYS A 65 14.13 13.59 37.13
CA LYS A 65 15.23 12.64 37.00
C LYS A 65 15.20 11.74 38.23
N ASN A 66 15.39 10.43 38.05
CA ASN A 66 15.90 9.58 39.13
C ASN A 66 16.81 8.50 38.54
N ASP A 67 18.09 8.64 38.86
CA ASP A 67 19.12 7.61 38.77
C ASP A 67 18.80 6.48 39.77
N THR A 68 18.97 5.21 39.37
CA THR A 68 19.86 4.27 40.09
C THR A 68 20.04 2.94 39.35
N LYS A 69 21.30 2.49 39.40
CA LYS A 69 21.86 1.26 38.83
C LYS A 69 21.35 0.00 39.56
N GLY A 70 21.19 -1.10 38.82
CA GLY A 70 21.02 -2.43 39.40
C GLY A 70 21.22 -3.54 38.37
N ALA A 71 22.25 -4.36 38.57
CA ALA A 71 22.69 -5.45 37.70
C ALA A 71 21.73 -6.65 37.65
N ASN A 72 21.63 -7.36 36.52
CA ASN A 72 21.97 -8.80 36.41
C ASN A 72 21.60 -9.47 35.08
N LYS A 73 22.55 -10.31 34.62
CA LYS A 73 22.51 -11.45 33.68
C LYS A 73 21.15 -11.83 33.05
N GLY A 74 21.03 -11.61 31.73
CA GLY A 74 19.90 -12.06 30.91
C GLY A 74 20.12 -13.45 30.28
N ARG A 75 19.33 -14.42 30.73
CA ARG A 75 19.11 -15.77 30.17
C ARG A 75 18.60 -15.71 28.71
N PRO A 76 18.90 -16.68 27.83
CA PRO A 76 18.37 -16.65 26.46
C PRO A 76 16.84 -16.75 26.49
N VAL A 77 16.18 -15.74 25.91
CA VAL A 77 14.72 -15.64 25.83
C VAL A 77 14.20 -16.75 24.93
N LYS A 78 13.39 -17.66 25.49
CA LYS A 78 12.63 -18.65 24.72
C LYS A 78 11.72 -17.89 23.75
N LYS A 79 11.89 -18.13 22.45
CA LYS A 79 11.05 -17.58 21.38
C LYS A 79 9.60 -18.01 21.64
N LYS A 80 8.74 -17.06 22.00
CA LYS A 80 7.30 -17.28 22.12
C LYS A 80 6.75 -17.48 20.70
N LYS A 81 5.94 -18.52 20.50
CA LYS A 81 5.15 -18.71 19.28
C LYS A 81 4.23 -17.50 19.16
N CYS A 82 4.39 -16.71 18.11
CA CYS A 82 3.52 -15.57 17.83
C CYS A 82 2.16 -16.15 17.40
N VAL A 83 1.13 -15.90 18.21
CA VAL A 83 -0.25 -16.14 17.81
C VAL A 83 -0.59 -14.98 16.88
N ILE A 84 -0.82 -15.27 15.60
CA ILE A 84 -1.17 -14.28 14.59
C ILE A 84 -2.49 -13.65 15.02
N SER A 85 -2.43 -12.41 15.49
CA SER A 85 -3.60 -11.61 15.78
C SER A 85 -4.14 -11.09 14.44
N HIS A 86 -5.38 -11.42 14.09
CA HIS A 86 -6.10 -10.88 12.93
C HIS A 86 -6.19 -9.33 12.94
N SER A 87 -5.78 -8.66 14.02
CA SER A 87 -5.82 -7.21 14.18
C SER A 87 -4.84 -6.42 13.29
N ARG A 88 -4.18 -7.04 12.32
CA ARG A 88 -3.17 -6.39 11.46
C ARG A 88 -3.28 -6.77 9.99
N ARG A 89 -4.45 -7.24 9.59
CA ARG A 89 -4.76 -7.42 8.18
C ARG A 89 -5.06 -6.07 7.56
N VAL A 90 -4.50 -5.82 6.39
CA VAL A 90 -4.91 -4.75 5.50
C VAL A 90 -5.31 -5.36 4.16
N PHE A 91 -6.35 -4.80 3.55
CA PHE A 91 -6.76 -5.10 2.19
C PHE A 91 -6.03 -4.18 1.24
N TYR A 92 -5.89 -4.62 -0.01
CA TYR A 92 -5.37 -3.78 -1.06
C TYR A 92 -6.17 -3.86 -2.35
N ARG A 93 -6.00 -2.82 -3.16
CA ARG A 93 -6.34 -2.75 -4.58
C ARG A 93 -5.05 -2.39 -5.32
N LEU A 94 -4.72 -3.09 -6.41
CA LEU A 94 -3.56 -2.78 -7.21
C LEU A 94 -3.91 -2.65 -8.69
N ARG A 95 -3.17 -1.78 -9.36
CA ARG A 95 -3.09 -1.67 -10.82
C ARG A 95 -1.63 -1.53 -11.21
N GLY A 96 -1.28 -1.97 -12.41
CA GLY A 96 0.10 -1.93 -12.84
C GLY A 96 0.30 -2.24 -14.29
N LYS A 97 1.53 -2.61 -14.60
CA LYS A 97 1.90 -3.16 -15.89
C LYS A 97 2.90 -4.27 -15.69
N GLU A 98 2.94 -5.22 -16.61
CA GLU A 98 3.99 -6.21 -16.61
C GLU A 98 5.34 -5.59 -17.07
N THR A 99 6.45 -6.19 -16.65
CA THR A 99 7.81 -5.60 -16.77
C THR A 99 8.58 -5.98 -18.05
N GLY A 100 8.09 -6.95 -18.83
CA GLY A 100 8.65 -7.45 -20.08
C GLY A 100 8.37 -6.56 -21.29
N GLU A 101 7.15 -6.60 -21.82
CA GLU A 101 6.67 -5.81 -22.97
C GLU A 101 6.07 -4.45 -22.55
N GLY A 102 5.80 -4.25 -21.26
CA GLY A 102 5.17 -3.07 -20.69
C GLY A 102 3.64 -3.06 -20.78
N GLU A 103 2.98 -4.21 -20.95
CA GLU A 103 1.52 -4.28 -21.07
C GLU A 103 0.83 -3.77 -19.79
N ILE A 104 -0.05 -2.77 -19.93
CA ILE A 104 -0.85 -2.23 -18.83
C ILE A 104 -1.92 -3.24 -18.44
N LEU A 105 -2.12 -3.41 -17.15
CA LEU A 105 -3.14 -4.27 -16.54
C LEU A 105 -4.26 -3.36 -16.03
N PRO A 106 -5.33 -3.15 -16.82
CA PRO A 106 -6.36 -2.17 -16.49
C PRO A 106 -7.33 -2.66 -15.40
N ASP A 107 -7.46 -3.99 -15.28
CA ASP A 107 -8.28 -4.62 -14.24
C ASP A 107 -7.66 -4.38 -12.86
N VAL A 108 -8.52 -4.08 -11.90
CA VAL A 108 -8.11 -3.84 -10.51
C VAL A 108 -8.00 -5.18 -9.80
N GLU A 109 -6.79 -5.47 -9.32
CA GLU A 109 -6.54 -6.70 -8.59
C GLU A 109 -6.66 -6.51 -7.07
N VAL A 110 -7.24 -7.51 -6.43
CA VAL A 110 -7.60 -7.48 -5.01
C VAL A 110 -6.80 -8.49 -4.20
N GLY A 111 -6.56 -8.17 -2.94
CA GLY A 111 -5.98 -9.12 -2.01
C GLY A 111 -5.78 -8.55 -0.62
N GLU A 112 -5.00 -9.28 0.18
CA GLU A 112 -4.79 -8.98 1.59
C GLU A 112 -3.34 -9.14 2.01
N ILE A 113 -2.93 -8.39 3.03
CA ILE A 113 -1.61 -8.46 3.66
C ILE A 113 -1.80 -8.55 5.18
N ASP A 114 -1.21 -9.58 5.77
CA ASP A 114 -1.12 -9.80 7.21
C ASP A 114 0.26 -9.40 7.73
N PHE A 115 0.31 -8.41 8.63
CA PHE A 115 1.55 -8.10 9.34
C PHE A 115 1.81 -9.11 10.47
N LEU A 116 2.93 -9.82 10.36
CA LEU A 116 3.30 -10.94 11.23
C LEU A 116 4.02 -10.50 12.51
N SER A 117 4.39 -9.22 12.63
CA SER A 117 5.16 -8.69 13.75
C SER A 117 4.58 -7.38 14.29
N ASP A 118 4.82 -7.10 15.58
CA ASP A 118 4.26 -5.94 16.30
C ASP A 118 4.81 -4.61 15.79
N ASP A 119 6.01 -4.65 15.21
CA ASP A 119 6.69 -3.52 14.60
C ASP A 119 6.38 -3.37 13.10
N CYS A 120 5.46 -4.18 12.56
CA CYS A 120 5.09 -4.23 11.14
C CYS A 120 6.30 -4.36 10.19
N THR A 121 7.36 -5.04 10.65
CA THR A 121 8.58 -5.26 9.85
C THR A 121 8.51 -6.50 8.98
N LYS A 122 7.53 -7.37 9.16
CA LYS A 122 7.32 -8.59 8.36
C LYS A 122 5.87 -8.76 8.02
N PHE A 123 5.60 -9.21 6.81
CA PHE A 123 4.24 -9.49 6.35
C PHE A 123 4.17 -10.72 5.46
N SER A 124 2.99 -11.30 5.39
CA SER A 124 2.57 -12.26 4.37
C SER A 124 1.36 -11.69 3.66
N GLY A 125 1.28 -11.80 2.35
CA GLY A 125 0.12 -11.38 1.58
C GLY A 125 -0.36 -12.47 0.65
N VAL A 126 -1.61 -12.30 0.20
CA VAL A 126 -2.25 -13.14 -0.78
C VAL A 126 -2.77 -12.23 -1.89
N ALA A 127 -2.41 -12.54 -3.13
CA ALA A 127 -3.05 -12.01 -4.33
C ALA A 127 -4.07 -13.04 -4.82
N TYR A 128 -5.36 -12.69 -4.81
CA TYR A 128 -6.40 -13.63 -5.22
C TYR A 128 -6.30 -13.96 -6.70
N TYR A 129 -5.87 -12.99 -7.50
CA TYR A 129 -5.44 -13.20 -8.86
C TYR A 129 -4.20 -12.35 -9.12
N PHE A 130 -3.20 -12.94 -9.76
CA PHE A 130 -2.00 -12.26 -10.16
C PHE A 130 -1.75 -12.54 -11.64
N PRO A 131 -1.91 -11.55 -12.52
CA PRO A 131 -1.74 -11.73 -13.96
C PRO A 131 -0.41 -12.42 -14.29
N TYR A 132 -0.46 -13.37 -15.22
CA TYR A 132 0.68 -14.18 -15.70
C TYR A 132 1.34 -15.12 -14.68
N VAL A 133 0.82 -15.23 -13.45
CA VAL A 133 1.36 -16.15 -12.43
C VAL A 133 0.34 -17.25 -12.13
N ASP A 134 -0.66 -16.96 -11.30
CA ASP A 134 -1.73 -17.89 -10.93
C ASP A 134 -2.82 -17.12 -10.14
N SER A 135 -3.85 -17.85 -9.75
CA SER A 135 -4.78 -17.50 -8.68
C SER A 135 -4.19 -17.83 -7.30
N SER A 136 -4.59 -17.06 -6.28
CA SER A 136 -4.22 -17.27 -4.87
C SER A 136 -2.70 -17.35 -4.62
N VAL A 137 -1.95 -16.39 -5.18
CA VAL A 137 -0.50 -16.31 -5.04
C VAL A 137 -0.14 -15.75 -3.67
N GLU A 138 0.57 -16.55 -2.87
CA GLU A 138 1.14 -16.11 -1.60
C GLU A 138 2.48 -15.40 -1.81
N PHE A 139 2.68 -14.29 -1.11
CA PHE A 139 3.96 -13.58 -1.08
C PHE A 139 4.32 -13.18 0.35
N THR A 140 5.60 -12.98 0.61
CA THR A 140 6.08 -12.49 1.91
C THR A 140 7.06 -11.36 1.72
N GLY A 141 7.16 -10.50 2.72
CA GLY A 141 8.09 -9.38 2.67
C GLY A 141 8.52 -8.91 4.04
N TYR A 142 9.54 -8.08 4.04
CA TYR A 142 10.06 -7.44 5.23
C TYR A 142 10.44 -6.00 4.95
N LYS A 143 10.36 -5.18 5.99
CA LYS A 143 10.68 -3.76 5.94
C LYS A 143 12.19 -3.57 5.85
N VAL A 144 12.62 -2.80 4.85
CA VAL A 144 14.03 -2.47 4.61
C VAL A 144 14.38 -1.02 4.94
N SER A 145 13.38 -0.12 4.95
CA SER A 145 13.56 1.31 5.18
C SER A 145 12.36 1.91 5.93
N ASN A 146 12.58 3.03 6.62
CA ASN A 146 11.51 3.86 7.19
C ASN A 146 11.06 4.99 6.27
N THR A 147 11.84 5.28 5.22
CA THR A 147 11.56 6.32 4.24
C THR A 147 11.38 5.69 2.87
N PRO A 148 10.30 6.04 2.13
CA PRO A 148 10.14 5.66 0.74
C PRO A 148 11.34 6.08 -0.11
N GLN A 149 11.70 5.28 -1.10
CA GLN A 149 12.81 5.61 -2.02
C GLN A 149 12.32 6.31 -3.30
N GLU A 150 11.09 6.02 -3.73
CA GLU A 150 10.46 6.64 -4.89
C GLU A 150 9.37 7.67 -4.51
N PHE A 151 8.84 8.37 -5.52
CA PHE A 151 7.60 9.15 -5.39
C PHE A 151 6.39 8.26 -5.72
N PRO A 152 5.20 8.53 -5.15
CA PRO A 152 3.99 7.77 -5.46
C PRO A 152 3.69 7.81 -6.95
N ARG A 153 3.50 6.64 -7.56
CA ARG A 153 3.03 6.50 -8.94
C ARG A 153 1.55 6.90 -9.01
N SER A 154 1.15 7.45 -10.14
CA SER A 154 -0.25 7.77 -10.37
C SER A 154 -1.04 6.48 -10.62
N TRP A 155 -2.15 6.31 -9.91
CA TRP A 155 -3.07 5.19 -10.14
C TRP A 155 -3.61 5.19 -11.57
N ASN A 156 -3.91 6.38 -12.09
CA ASN A 156 -4.46 6.61 -13.42
C ASN A 156 -3.53 6.23 -14.57
N ASP A 157 -2.22 6.11 -14.33
CA ASP A 157 -1.25 5.68 -15.35
C ASP A 157 -1.48 4.23 -15.79
N TYR A 158 -2.26 3.47 -15.02
CA TYR A 158 -2.57 2.06 -15.23
C TYR A 158 -4.07 1.81 -15.46
N SER A 159 -4.86 2.87 -15.71
CA SER A 159 -6.30 2.76 -15.97
C SER A 159 -6.60 2.13 -17.34
N GLU A 160 -7.86 1.70 -17.54
CA GLU A 160 -8.38 1.30 -18.86
C GLU A 160 -8.10 2.35 -19.94
N ALA A 161 -8.30 3.63 -19.60
CA ALA A 161 -8.01 4.72 -20.51
C ALA A 161 -6.51 4.79 -20.88
N ALA A 162 -5.60 4.47 -19.94
CA ALA A 162 -4.18 4.39 -20.22
C ALA A 162 -3.83 3.18 -21.10
N TYR A 163 -4.45 2.02 -20.83
CA TYR A 163 -4.34 0.83 -21.65
C TYR A 163 -4.75 1.10 -23.10
N GLU A 164 -5.93 1.67 -23.33
CA GLU A 164 -6.42 1.95 -24.69
C GLU A 164 -5.54 2.95 -25.44
N ARG A 165 -5.03 3.99 -24.75
CA ARG A 165 -4.06 4.93 -25.35
C ARG A 165 -2.77 4.22 -25.78
N ALA A 166 -2.25 3.33 -24.94
CA ALA A 166 -1.04 2.56 -25.24
C ALA A 166 -1.27 1.63 -26.44
N ARG A 167 -2.41 0.93 -26.45
CA ARG A 167 -2.80 -0.01 -27.51
C ARG A 167 -2.92 0.66 -28.89
N ILE A 168 -3.58 1.81 -28.97
CA ILE A 168 -3.75 2.58 -30.23
C ILE A 168 -2.39 3.10 -30.74
N THR A 169 -1.52 3.53 -29.82
CA THR A 169 -0.19 4.04 -30.21
C THR A 169 0.66 2.95 -30.87
N LEU A 170 0.59 1.71 -30.35
CA LEU A 170 1.28 0.56 -30.92
C LEU A 170 0.75 0.16 -32.29
N SER A 171 -0.56 0.24 -32.53
CA SER A 171 -1.14 -0.10 -33.85
C SER A 171 -0.73 0.88 -34.94
N ASN A 172 -0.59 2.17 -34.61
CA ASN A 172 -0.31 3.22 -35.59
C ASN A 172 1.18 3.33 -35.96
N GLY A 173 2.07 2.66 -35.23
CA GLY A 173 3.51 2.64 -35.49
C GLY A 173 3.97 1.63 -36.56
N ASN A 174 3.07 0.78 -37.06
CA ASN A 174 3.41 -0.33 -37.97
C ASN A 174 3.03 -0.07 -39.45
N GLU A 175 2.67 1.16 -39.81
CA GLU A 175 2.45 1.58 -41.21
C GLU A 175 3.61 2.45 -41.72
N THR A 176 4.76 1.84 -42.03
CA THR A 176 5.79 2.43 -42.93
C THR A 176 6.54 1.36 -43.71
#